data_AF-A0A9E5FQL6-F1
#
_entry.id   AF-A0A9E5FQL6-F1
#
_cell.length_a   1.000
_cell.length_b   1.000
_cell.length_c   1.000
_cell.angle_alpha   90.00
_cell.angle_beta   90.00
_cell.angle_gamma   90.00
#
_symmetry.space_group_name_H-M   'P 1'
#
loop_
_entity.id
_entity.type
_entity.pdbx_description
1 polymer ?
#
loop_
_entity_poly.entity_id
_entity_poly.type
_entity_poly.pdbx_seq_one_letter_code
_entity_poly.pdbx_strand_id
1 'polypeptide(L)' 'DAVLQREADQVQPSEPGATSVPQTDLIILTHDAREGTMNRALSSLQALPTVLKPIVRIRKEELA' A
#
# COMPACT_ATOMS: atom_id res chain seq x y z
N ASP A 1 -3.90 -13.44 14.07
CA ASP A 1 -4.24 -12.15 14.69
C ASP A 1 -4.86 -11.29 13.61
N ALA A 2 -6.16 -10.99 13.69
CA ALA A 2 -6.89 -10.30 12.62
C ALA A 2 -7.02 -8.82 12.96
N VAL A 3 -6.37 -7.96 12.18
CA VAL A 3 -6.51 -6.51 12.32
C VAL A 3 -7.84 -6.06 11.70
N LEU A 4 -8.69 -5.42 12.50
CA LEU A 4 -9.89 -4.74 12.00
C LEU A 4 -9.45 -3.51 11.21
N GLN A 5 -9.59 -3.55 9.88
CA GLN A 5 -9.39 -2.38 9.03
C GLN A 5 -10.60 -1.46 9.17
N ARG A 6 -10.42 -0.30 9.83
CA ARG A 6 -11.41 0.78 9.86
C ARG A 6 -11.22 1.63 8.61
N GLU A 7 -12.32 2.12 8.05
CA GLU A 7 -12.26 3.07 6.93
C GLU A 7 -11.52 4.33 7.37
N ALA A 8 -10.82 4.94 6.42
CA ALA A 8 -9.91 6.04 6.73
C ALA A 8 -10.62 7.29 7.30
N ASP A 9 -11.90 7.49 6.99
CA ASP A 9 -12.75 8.56 7.55
C ASP A 9 -13.15 8.31 9.02
N GLN A 10 -13.00 7.08 9.49
CA GLN A 10 -13.33 6.67 10.87
C GLN A 10 -12.12 6.74 11.82
N VAL A 11 -10.94 7.08 11.30
CA VAL A 11 -9.72 7.25 12.10
C VAL A 11 -9.62 8.72 12.51
N GLN A 12 -10.16 9.04 13.68
CA GLN A 12 -9.97 10.37 14.25
C GLN A 12 -8.49 10.60 14.59
N PRO A 13 -7.95 11.81 14.34
CA PRO A 13 -6.61 12.15 14.78
C PRO A 13 -6.52 12.00 16.30
N SER A 14 -5.51 11.29 16.78
CA SER A 14 -5.26 11.09 18.21
C SER A 14 -4.85 12.37 18.95
N GLU A 15 -4.54 13.44 18.21
CA GLU A 15 -4.02 14.71 18.71
C GLU A 15 -4.96 15.88 18.31
N PRO A 16 -5.39 16.73 19.26
CA PRO A 16 -6.17 17.93 18.96
C PRO A 16 -5.41 18.87 18.02
N GLY A 17 -5.94 19.11 16.82
CA GLY A 17 -5.33 19.99 15.81
C GLY A 17 -4.53 19.26 14.72
N ALA A 18 -4.41 17.93 14.78
CA ALA A 18 -3.84 17.16 13.67
C ALA A 18 -4.86 16.98 12.55
N THR A 19 -4.57 17.49 11.36
CA THR A 19 -5.31 17.14 10.14
C THR A 19 -4.81 15.79 9.64
N SER A 20 -5.34 14.69 10.20
CA SER A 20 -5.01 13.37 9.67
C SER A 20 -5.64 13.23 8.29
N VAL A 21 -4.83 13.25 7.24
CA VAL A 21 -5.31 12.82 5.92
C VAL A 21 -5.68 11.34 6.04
N PRO A 22 -6.90 10.94 5.66
CA PRO A 22 -7.31 9.54 5.72
C PRO A 22 -6.26 8.65 5.02
N GLN A 23 -5.67 7.72 5.76
CA GLN A 23 -4.70 6.76 5.25
C GLN A 23 -5.40 5.44 4.98
N THR A 24 -5.18 4.88 3.79
CA THR A 24 -5.75 3.60 3.38
C THR A 24 -4.63 2.65 2.98
N ASP A 25 -4.60 1.47 3.57
CA ASP A 25 -3.69 0.41 3.15
C ASP A 25 -4.23 -0.28 1.88
N LEU A 26 -3.35 -0.49 0.89
CA LEU A 26 -3.71 -1.11 -0.40
C LEU A 26 -3.03 -2.47 -0.54
N ILE A 27 -3.77 -3.47 -1.02
CA ILE A 27 -3.25 -4.77 -1.44
C ILE A 27 -3.57 -4.94 -2.92
N ILE A 28 -2.55 -5.20 -3.74
CA ILE A 28 -2.67 -5.31 -5.20
C ILE A 28 -2.16 -6.67 -5.65
N LEU A 29 -2.97 -7.39 -6.42
CA LEU A 29 -2.57 -8.59 -7.15
C LEU A 29 -2.40 -8.23 -8.62
N THR A 30 -1.18 -8.40 -9.12
CA THR A 30 -0.88 -8.14 -10.53
C THR A 30 -1.18 -9.38 -11.36
N HIS A 31 -1.49 -9.17 -12.65
CA HIS A 31 -1.34 -10.23 -13.65
C HIS A 31 0.15 -10.56 -13.84
N ASP A 32 0.43 -11.63 -14.58
CA ASP A 32 1.79 -11.98 -14.97
C ASP A 32 2.47 -10.81 -15.70
N ALA A 33 3.66 -10.48 -15.23
CA ALA A 33 4.44 -9.38 -15.75
C ALA A 33 5.93 -9.74 -15.75
N ARG A 34 6.69 -9.13 -16.65
CA ARG A 34 8.15 -9.23 -16.62
C ARG A 34 8.68 -8.54 -15.37
N GLU A 35 9.59 -9.21 -14.66
CA GLU A 35 10.19 -8.71 -13.41
C GLU A 35 10.77 -7.29 -13.55
N GLY A 36 11.52 -7.03 -14.62
CA GLY A 36 12.09 -5.69 -14.86
C GLY A 36 11.02 -4.60 -15.06
N THR A 37 9.84 -4.95 -15.58
CA THR A 37 8.71 -4.01 -15.67
C THR A 37 8.13 -3.72 -14.29
N MET A 38 7.98 -4.74 -13.42
CA MET A 38 7.51 -4.50 -12.06
C MET A 38 8.49 -3.69 -11.22
N ASN A 39 9.80 -3.90 -11.37
CA ASN A 39 10.80 -3.11 -10.64
C ASN A 39 10.70 -1.61 -10.98
N ARG A 40 10.51 -1.29 -12.27
CA ARG A 40 10.30 0.11 -12.69
C ARG A 40 8.99 0.67 -12.14
N ALA A 41 7.89 -0.08 -12.23
CA ALA A 41 6.60 0.36 -11.74
C ALA A 41 6.62 0.64 -10.22
N LEU A 42 7.22 -0.26 -9.43
CA LEU A 42 7.36 -0.09 -7.99
C LEU A 42 8.21 1.14 -7.63
N SER A 43 9.29 1.39 -8.37
CA SER A 43 10.09 2.60 -8.19
C SER A 43 9.28 3.87 -8.46
N SER A 44 8.48 3.87 -9.54
CA SER A 44 7.61 5.01 -9.87
C SER A 44 6.51 5.22 -8.82
N LEU A 45 5.90 4.15 -8.33
CA LEU A 45 4.87 4.21 -7.28
C LEU A 45 5.44 4.72 -5.96
N GLN A 46 6.61 4.23 -5.55
CA GLN A 46 7.25 4.64 -4.29
C GLN A 46 7.63 6.14 -4.28
N ALA A 47 7.86 6.73 -5.46
CA ALA A 47 8.18 8.15 -5.61
C ALA A 47 6.95 9.07 -5.52
N LEU A 48 5.73 8.53 -5.52
CA LEU A 48 4.52 9.36 -5.41
C LEU A 48 4.41 9.96 -4.01
N PRO A 49 4.08 11.26 -3.87
CA PRO A 49 3.99 11.92 -2.57
C PRO A 49 2.85 11.37 -1.69
N THR A 50 1.92 10.62 -2.28
CA THR A 50 0.79 9.99 -1.58
C THR A 50 1.11 8.61 -1.01
N VAL A 51 2.25 8.01 -1.38
CA VAL A 51 2.69 6.71 -0.85
C VAL A 51 3.54 6.97 0.39
N LEU A 52 2.88 6.96 1.54
CA LEU A 52 3.46 7.39 2.81
C LEU A 52 4.37 6.34 3.48
N LYS A 53 4.34 5.09 3.02
CA LYS A 53 5.09 3.95 3.59
C LYS A 53 5.81 3.17 2.49
N PRO A 54 6.87 2.40 2.84
CA PRO A 54 7.52 1.50 1.89
C PRO A 54 6.56 0.45 1.33
N ILE A 55 6.63 0.20 0.02
CA ILE A 55 5.86 -0.86 -0.63
C ILE A 55 6.53 -2.22 -0.37
N VAL A 56 5.78 -3.15 0.21
CA VAL A 56 6.20 -4.55 0.38
C VAL A 56 5.76 -5.37 -0.83
N ARG A 57 6.65 -6.22 -1.36
CA ARG A 57 6.36 -7.10 -2.50
C ARG A 57 6.55 -8.56 -2.14
N ILE A 58 5.57 -9.37 -2.50
CA ILE A 58 5.61 -10.84 -2.41
C ILE A 58 5.26 -11.40 -3.78
N ARG A 59 6.06 -12.34 -4.31
CA ARG A 59 5.79 -12.98 -5.60
C ARG A 59 4.73 -14.06 -5.42
N LYS A 60 3.72 -14.08 -6.30
CA LYS A 60 2.78 -15.19 -6.42
C LYS A 60 3.38 -16.20 -7.40
N GLU A 61 3.69 -17.39 -6.91
CA GLU A 61 4.14 -18.52 -7.71
C GLU A 61 3.16 -19.67 -7.50
N GLU A 62 2.87 -20.44 -8.55
CA GLU A 62 2.07 -21.66 -8.44
C GLU A 62 3.00 -22.85 -8.20
N LEU A 63 2.59 -23.75 -7.30
CA LEU A 63 3.27 -25.02 -7.05
C LEU A 63 2.60 -26.06 -7.96
N ALA A 64 3.37 -26.65 -8.87
CA ALA A 64 2.93 -27.69 -9.81
C ALA A 64 2.74 -29.06 -9.14
#